data_AF-A0A183BAU7-F1
#
_entry.id   AF-A0A183BAU7-F1
#
_cell.length_a   1.000
_cell.length_b   1.000
_cell.length_c   1.000
_cell.angle_alpha   90.00
_cell.angle_beta   90.00
_cell.angle_gamma   90.00
#
_symmetry.space_group_name_H-M   'P 1'
#
loop_
_entity.id
_entity.type
_entity.pdbx_description
1 polymer ?
#
loop_
_entity_poly.entity_id
_entity_poly.type
_entity_poly.pdbx_seq_one_letter_code
_entity_poly.pdbx_strand_id
1 'polypeptide(L)'
;MESIVADSLIEHLEKHNVLSPSQSGFRQKRFRATTSLIAREKWTKAGVDGNAVNVTYLDFSEAFNQVNHDIMGGDSIITVFGA
;
A
#
# COMPACT_ATOMS: atom_id res chain seq x y z
N MET A 1 -6.53 14.60 16.48
CA MET A 1 -7.76 14.44 15.66
C MET A 1 -7.47 13.60 14.43
N GLU A 2 -6.43 13.95 13.67
CA GLU A 2 -5.98 13.20 12.47
C GLU A 2 -5.75 11.70 12.72
N SER A 3 -4.99 11.30 13.75
CA SER A 3 -4.78 9.86 14.02
C SER A 3 -6.07 9.09 14.29
N ILE A 4 -7.09 9.71 14.92
CA ILE A 4 -8.37 9.06 15.18
C ILE A 4 -9.13 8.82 13.87
N VAL A 5 -9.09 9.80 12.97
CA VAL A 5 -9.68 9.68 11.62
C VAL A 5 -8.93 8.64 10.79
N ALA A 6 -7.59 8.65 10.85
CA ALA A 6 -6.74 7.67 10.17
C ALA A 6 -7.02 6.24 10.64
N ASP A 7 -7.10 6.03 11.95
CA ASP A 7 -7.36 4.72 12.54
C ASP A 7 -8.75 4.21 12.16
N SER A 8 -9.78 5.08 12.24
CA SER A 8 -11.14 4.74 11.81
C SER A 8 -11.22 4.41 10.32
N LEU A 9 -10.50 5.15 9.47
CA LEU A 9 -10.43 4.90 8.03
C LEU A 9 -9.76 3.55 7.75
N ILE A 10 -8.60 3.28 8.37
CA ILE A 10 -7.90 2.01 8.19
C ILE A 10 -8.78 0.84 8.66
N GLU A 11 -9.46 0.97 9.80
CA GLU A 11 -10.37 -0.06 10.29
C GLU A 11 -11.50 -0.33 9.29
N HIS A 12 -12.11 0.72 8.71
CA HIS A 12 -13.14 0.56 7.68
C HIS A 12 -12.59 -0.12 6.42
N LEU A 13 -11.44 0.34 5.90
CA LEU A 13 -10.82 -0.21 4.70
C LEU A 13 -10.45 -1.70 4.86
N GLU A 14 -9.98 -2.09 6.05
CA GLU A 14 -9.69 -3.48 6.40
C GLU A 14 -10.97 -4.32 6.55
N LYS A 15 -11.96 -3.83 7.31
CA LYS A 15 -13.24 -4.52 7.53
C LYS A 15 -13.97 -4.84 6.23
N HIS A 16 -13.89 -3.94 5.25
CA HIS A 16 -14.55 -4.09 3.96
C HIS A 16 -13.66 -4.71 2.88
N ASN A 17 -12.43 -5.14 3.21
CA ASN A 17 -11.45 -5.71 2.27
C ASN A 17 -11.22 -4.83 1.03
N VAL A 18 -11.25 -3.50 1.19
CA VAL A 18 -11.05 -2.54 0.09
C VAL A 18 -9.60 -2.58 -0.40
N LEU A 19 -8.66 -2.78 0.53
CA LEU A 19 -7.24 -2.88 0.22
C LEU A 19 -6.89 -4.28 -0.33
N SER A 20 -6.02 -4.33 -1.34
CA SER A 20 -5.52 -5.60 -1.87
C SER A 20 -4.79 -6.43 -0.80
N PRO A 21 -4.99 -7.75 -0.71
CA PRO A 21 -4.26 -8.62 0.19
C PRO A 21 -2.74 -8.63 -0.03
N SER A 22 -2.25 -8.21 -1.21
CA SER A 22 -0.81 -8.08 -1.48
C SER A 22 -0.23 -6.74 -1.01
N GLN A 23 -1.08 -5.76 -0.69
CA GLN A 23 -0.64 -4.46 -0.19
C GLN A 23 -0.16 -4.57 1.25
N SER A 24 0.98 -3.94 1.54
CA SER A 24 1.56 -3.86 2.88
C SER A 24 1.61 -2.43 3.42
N GLY A 25 1.64 -1.42 2.53
CA GLY A 25 1.60 -0.02 2.90
C GLY A 25 0.25 0.38 3.50
N PHE A 26 0.30 1.29 4.48
CA PHE A 26 -0.88 1.87 5.16
C PHE A 26 -1.82 0.85 5.81
N ARG A 27 -1.29 -0.30 6.24
CA ARG A 27 -2.06 -1.32 6.97
C ARG A 27 -1.55 -1.46 8.39
N GLN A 28 -2.47 -1.62 9.34
CA GLN A 28 -2.10 -1.98 10.70
C GLN A 28 -1.45 -3.38 10.71
N LYS A 29 -0.37 -3.54 11.50
CA LYS A 29 0.30 -4.82 11.75
C LYS A 29 0.96 -5.49 10.53
N ARG A 30 1.14 -4.78 9.41
CA ARG A 30 2.00 -5.23 8.29
C ARG A 30 3.27 -4.40 8.20
N PHE A 31 4.41 -5.02 8.47
CA PHE A 31 5.71 -4.33 8.43
C PHE A 31 6.23 -4.22 7.00
N ARG A 32 6.88 -3.10 6.65
CA ARG A 32 7.52 -2.87 5.34
C ARG A 32 8.44 -4.03 4.90
N ALA A 33 9.17 -4.62 5.85
CA ALA A 33 10.04 -5.77 5.58
C ALA A 33 9.31 -6.97 4.97
N THR A 34 8.00 -7.13 5.24
CA THR A 34 7.21 -8.25 4.73
C THR A 34 7.13 -8.26 3.20
N THR A 35 7.06 -7.10 2.53
CA THR A 35 6.92 -7.06 1.06
C THR A 35 8.19 -7.46 0.34
N SER A 36 9.33 -6.92 0.79
CA SER A 36 10.63 -7.28 0.23
C SER A 36 10.95 -8.76 0.50
N LEU A 37 10.66 -9.25 1.71
CA LEU A 37 10.89 -10.65 2.07
C LEU A 37 10.01 -11.60 1.24
N ILE A 38 8.71 -11.33 1.13
CA ILE A 38 7.77 -12.12 0.31
C ILE A 38 8.19 -12.11 -1.16
N ALA A 39 8.62 -10.95 -1.69
CA ALA A 39 9.10 -10.85 -3.06
C ALA A 39 10.35 -11.72 -3.27
N ARG A 40 11.32 -11.63 -2.36
CA ARG A 40 12.54 -12.44 -2.40
C ARG A 40 12.24 -13.93 -2.35
N GLU A 41 11.42 -14.37 -1.42
CA GLU A 41 11.04 -15.78 -1.28
C GLU A 41 10.35 -16.31 -2.54
N LYS A 42 9.46 -15.52 -3.15
CA LYS A 42 8.81 -15.86 -4.42
C LYS A 42 9.80 -16.00 -5.56
N TRP A 43 10.75 -15.08 -5.69
CA TRP A 43 11.77 -15.14 -6.75
C TRP A 43 12.75 -16.28 -6.54
N THR A 44 13.20 -16.50 -5.30
CA THR A 44 14.07 -17.63 -4.96
C THR A 44 13.38 -18.96 -5.27
N LYS A 45 12.10 -19.10 -4.91
CA LYS A 45 11.32 -20.30 -5.23
C LYS A 45 11.19 -20.50 -6.75
N ALA A 46 10.83 -19.47 -7.49
CA ALA A 46 10.73 -19.55 -8.94
C ALA A 46 12.07 -19.97 -9.58
N GLY A 47 13.19 -19.47 -9.07
CA GLY A 47 14.53 -19.90 -9.51
C GLY A 47 14.83 -21.38 -9.22
N VAL A 48 14.45 -21.88 -8.04
CA VAL A 48 14.57 -23.31 -7.69
C VAL A 48 13.71 -24.19 -8.60
N ASP A 49 12.51 -23.72 -8.95
CA ASP A 49 11.57 -24.42 -9.81
C ASP A 49 11.94 -24.32 -11.31
N GLY A 50 13.05 -23.65 -11.65
CA GLY A 50 13.52 -23.45 -13.03
C GLY A 50 12.70 -22.42 -13.83
N ASN A 51 11.85 -21.64 -13.16
CA ASN A 51 11.03 -20.61 -13.79
C ASN A 51 11.80 -19.29 -13.95
N ALA A 52 11.65 -18.66 -15.11
CA ALA A 52 12.16 -17.31 -15.33
C ALA A 52 11.34 -16.28 -14.53
N VAL A 53 12.03 -15.33 -13.89
CA VAL A 53 11.42 -14.24 -13.13
C VAL A 53 11.74 -12.91 -13.81
N ASN A 54 10.71 -12.11 -14.09
CA ASN A 54 10.87 -10.72 -14.49
C ASN A 54 10.21 -9.80 -13.44
N VAL A 55 10.86 -8.71 -13.10
CA VAL A 55 10.42 -7.77 -12.05
C VAL A 55 10.42 -6.36 -12.60
N THR A 56 9.29 -5.67 -12.47
CA THR A 56 9.17 -4.25 -12.82
C THR A 56 8.88 -3.46 -11.55
N TYR A 57 9.75 -2.50 -11.24
CA TYR A 57 9.54 -1.55 -10.15
C TYR A 57 8.86 -0.30 -10.71
N LEU A 58 7.84 0.18 -10.01
CA LEU A 58 7.08 1.37 -10.34
C LEU A 58 7.09 2.29 -9.12
N ASP A 59 7.17 3.59 -9.37
CA ASP A 59 7.07 4.63 -8.34
C ASP A 59 6.32 5.84 -8.91
N PHE A 60 5.62 6.57 -8.06
CA PHE A 60 4.88 7.78 -8.44
C PHE A 60 5.66 9.01 -7.99
N SER A 61 5.99 9.91 -8.92
CA SER A 61 6.57 11.21 -8.58
C SER A 61 5.56 12.03 -7.78
N GLU A 62 5.95 12.50 -6.59
CA GLU A 62 5.12 13.34 -5.73
C GLU A 62 3.69 12.77 -5.53
N ALA A 63 3.61 11.48 -5.21
CA ALA A 63 2.37 10.70 -5.16
C ALA A 63 1.19 11.35 -4.39
N PHE A 64 1.48 12.19 -3.38
CA PHE A 64 0.45 12.89 -2.62
C PHE A 64 0.04 14.25 -3.21
N ASN A 65 0.93 14.92 -3.95
CA ASN A 65 0.65 16.21 -4.57
C ASN A 65 -0.14 16.04 -5.88
N GLN A 66 0.02 14.90 -6.56
CA GLN A 66 -0.58 14.65 -7.87
C GLN A 66 -1.96 13.97 -7.81
N VAL A 67 -2.54 13.79 -6.61
CA VAL A 67 -3.85 13.18 -6.47
C VAL A 67 -4.94 14.17 -6.91
N ASN A 68 -5.77 13.75 -7.87
CA ASN A 68 -6.90 14.56 -8.34
C ASN A 68 -8.01 14.59 -7.27
N HIS A 69 -8.32 15.78 -6.77
CA HIS A 69 -9.31 16.00 -5.71
C HIS A 69 -10.76 15.71 -6.15
N ASP A 70 -11.09 15.86 -7.43
CA ASP A 70 -12.42 15.53 -7.97
C ASP A 70 -12.68 14.02 -7.92
N ILE A 71 -11.63 13.23 -8.11
CA ILE A 71 -11.69 11.76 -8.06
C ILE A 71 -11.70 11.27 -6.60
N MET A 72 -10.98 11.97 -5.71
CA MET A 72 -10.86 11.58 -4.31
C MET A 72 -12.08 11.95 -3.45
N GLY A 73 -13.00 12.75 -4.00
CA GLY A 73 -14.13 13.32 -3.27
C GLY A 73 -13.71 14.61 -2.58
N GLY A 74 -14.45 15.69 -2.83
CA GLY A 74 -14.13 17.04 -2.38
C GLY A 74 -13.76 17.13 -0.89
N ASP A 75 -12.68 17.86 -0.65
CA ASP A 75 -12.15 18.37 0.60
C ASP A 75 -11.85 17.35 1.73
N SER A 76 -10.54 17.21 2.03
CA SER A 76 -9.96 17.02 3.39
C SER A 76 -9.41 15.64 3.84
N ILE A 77 -9.35 14.58 3.01
CA ILE A 77 -8.79 13.29 3.50
C ILE A 77 -7.24 13.19 3.43
N ILE A 78 -6.57 13.88 2.51
CA ILE A 78 -5.09 13.74 2.33
C ILE A 78 -4.30 14.41 3.46
N THR A 79 -4.83 15.48 4.07
CA THR A 79 -4.14 16.19 5.17
C THR A 79 -3.83 15.27 6.37
N VAL A 80 -4.62 14.21 6.56
CA VAL A 80 -4.48 13.28 7.68
C VAL A 80 -3.24 12.36 7.57
N PHE A 81 -2.72 12.13 6.36
CA PHE A 81 -1.61 11.18 6.13
C PHE A 81 -0.33 11.82 5.60
N GLY A 82 -0.36 13.12 5.27
CA GLY A 82 0.77 13.89 4.76
C GLY A 82 1.21 14.98 5.74
N ALA A 83 1.94 14.59 6.78
CA ALA A 83 2.78 15.47 7.58
C ALA A 83 4.10 14.75 7.92
#